data_AF-A0A1S7UJ63-F1
#
_entry.id   AF-A0A1S7UJ63-F1
#
_cell.length_a   1.000
_cell.length_b   1.000
_cell.length_c   1.000
_cell.angle_alpha   90.00
_cell.angle_beta   90.00
_cell.angle_gamma   90.00
#
_symmetry.space_group_name_H-M   'P 1'
#
loop_
_entity.id
_entity.type
_entity.pdbx_description
1 polymer ?
#
loop_
_entity_poly.entity_id
_entity_poly.type
_entity_poly.pdbx_seq_one_letter_code
_entity_poly.pdbx_strand_id
1 'polypeptide(L)'
;MTVRLKDLEDAACDVVQIIKQFQEFAQTRLAVCGGLALWHYLPDYRQTDNIDFITDLSSLDLLRTRLLEHPNSPFMQNQQALFYCSPAGRAIQIKISTENLPDYLLDSTRVVHEIPYGEVPYIPLKGLIIIKLQSSWFQPTSPARRRRDTADAEALVSRKIPCCFVHWQGAAEDDKPGRPRSASAGAGPEETVPDPLREAALMVSTTARAPAGETEVRQQRRSYLPRRVTSSNITTRMAV
;
A
#
# COMPACT_ATOMS: atom_id res chain seq x y z
N MET A 1 19.70 13.46 -12.25
CA MET A 1 19.93 12.07 -12.69
C MET A 1 18.62 11.32 -12.55
N THR A 2 18.16 10.64 -13.60
CA THR A 2 16.92 9.85 -13.56
C THR A 2 17.17 8.55 -12.80
N VAL A 3 16.32 8.24 -11.80
CA VAL A 3 16.37 6.95 -11.10
C VAL A 3 15.98 5.86 -12.08
N ARG A 4 16.69 4.73 -12.10
CA ARG A 4 16.32 3.54 -12.90
C ARG A 4 15.66 2.50 -11.99
N LEU A 5 14.73 1.72 -12.54
CA LEU A 5 14.10 0.60 -11.81
C LEU A 5 15.15 -0.30 -11.16
N LYS A 6 16.18 -0.67 -11.94
CA LYS A 6 17.28 -1.51 -11.47
C LYS A 6 18.05 -0.92 -10.29
N ASP A 7 18.21 0.41 -10.22
CA ASP A 7 18.89 1.05 -9.08
C ASP A 7 18.10 0.85 -7.77
N LEU A 8 16.76 0.81 -7.84
CA LEU A 8 15.90 0.55 -6.68
C LEU A 8 15.79 -0.94 -6.37
N GLU A 9 15.80 -1.80 -7.39
CA GLU A 9 15.85 -3.26 -7.20
C GLU A 9 17.15 -3.69 -6.51
N ASP A 10 18.29 -3.17 -6.93
CA ASP A 10 19.59 -3.46 -6.31
C ASP A 10 19.61 -2.97 -4.86
N ALA A 11 19.12 -1.76 -4.60
CA ALA A 11 18.98 -1.25 -3.24
C ALA A 11 18.01 -2.09 -2.39
N ALA A 12 16.89 -2.56 -2.95
CA ALA A 12 15.97 -3.43 -2.24
C ALA A 12 16.64 -4.77 -1.86
N CYS A 13 17.38 -5.37 -2.79
CA CYS A 13 18.17 -6.58 -2.56
C CYS A 13 19.18 -6.38 -1.42
N ASP A 14 19.94 -5.29 -1.44
CA ASP A 14 20.95 -4.98 -0.42
C ASP A 14 20.31 -4.79 0.96
N VAL A 15 19.20 -4.06 1.04
CA VAL A 15 18.43 -3.90 2.27
C VAL A 15 18.00 -5.25 2.82
N VAL A 16 17.43 -6.13 1.97
CA VAL A 16 17.04 -7.49 2.37
C VAL A 16 18.24 -8.30 2.86
N GLN A 17 19.39 -8.24 2.18
CA GLN A 17 20.58 -8.96 2.62
C GLN A 17 21.11 -8.48 3.97
N ILE A 18 21.00 -7.18 4.26
CA ILE A 18 21.40 -6.65 5.57
C ILE A 18 20.42 -7.10 6.65
N ILE A 19 19.11 -7.05 6.38
CA ILE A 19 18.09 -7.52 7.34
C ILE A 19 18.32 -8.99 7.72
N LYS A 20 18.69 -9.85 6.76
CA LYS A 20 19.01 -11.27 7.01
C LYS A 20 20.15 -11.52 8.00
N GLN A 21 21.03 -10.55 8.21
CA GLN A 21 22.16 -10.70 9.13
C GLN A 21 21.71 -10.69 10.60
N PHE A 22 20.50 -10.20 10.88
CA PHE A 22 19.93 -10.18 12.22
C PHE A 22 19.09 -11.45 12.43
N GLN A 23 19.55 -12.34 13.30
CA GLN A 23 18.89 -13.62 13.55
C GLN A 23 17.45 -13.45 14.08
N GLU A 24 17.19 -12.39 14.83
CA GLU A 24 15.86 -12.05 15.36
C GLU A 24 14.82 -11.75 14.26
N PHE A 25 15.26 -11.44 13.03
CA PHE A 25 14.38 -11.19 11.89
C PHE A 25 14.39 -12.33 10.86
N ALA A 26 15.03 -13.47 11.16
CA ALA A 26 15.17 -14.56 10.19
C ALA A 26 13.81 -15.11 9.72
N GLN A 27 12.85 -15.24 10.64
CA GLN A 27 11.50 -15.78 10.38
C GLN A 27 10.46 -14.70 10.04
N THR A 28 10.88 -13.43 10.07
CA THR A 28 10.03 -12.32 9.66
C THR A 28 9.71 -12.45 8.18
N ARG A 29 8.51 -12.02 7.82
CA ARG A 29 8.06 -11.97 6.44
C ARG A 29 8.15 -10.55 5.92
N LEU A 30 8.53 -10.45 4.66
CA LEU A 30 8.84 -9.18 4.02
C LEU A 30 8.43 -9.25 2.55
N ALA A 31 7.87 -8.14 2.05
CA ALA A 31 7.69 -7.95 0.62
C ALA A 31 7.87 -6.48 0.22
N VAL A 32 8.35 -6.26 -1.00
CA VAL A 32 8.35 -4.95 -1.67
C VAL A 32 6.95 -4.68 -2.22
N CYS A 33 6.39 -3.53 -1.86
CA CYS A 33 5.08 -3.06 -2.29
C CYS A 33 5.15 -1.63 -2.86
N GLY A 34 4.01 -0.94 -2.90
CA GLY A 34 3.96 0.49 -3.20
C GLY A 34 4.45 0.86 -4.60
N GLY A 35 5.22 1.95 -4.69
CA GLY A 35 5.66 2.52 -5.97
C GLY A 35 6.61 1.61 -6.76
N LEU A 36 7.52 0.91 -6.08
CA LEU A 36 8.51 0.06 -6.73
C LEU A 36 7.86 -1.19 -7.31
N ALA A 37 6.94 -1.83 -6.56
CA ALA A 37 6.16 -2.96 -7.06
C ALA A 37 5.27 -2.55 -8.25
N LEU A 38 4.64 -1.37 -8.19
CA LEU A 38 3.87 -0.84 -9.31
C LEU A 38 4.74 -0.65 -10.56
N TRP A 39 5.93 -0.07 -10.41
CA TRP A 39 6.84 0.14 -11.54
C TRP A 39 7.34 -1.18 -12.14
N HIS A 40 7.60 -2.18 -11.30
CA HIS A 40 7.91 -3.54 -11.75
C HIS A 40 6.77 -4.14 -12.59
N TYR A 41 5.52 -3.99 -12.15
CA TYR A 41 4.37 -4.52 -12.87
C TYR A 41 3.96 -3.64 -14.08
N LEU A 42 4.19 -2.33 -14.04
CA LEU A 42 3.82 -1.41 -15.10
C LEU A 42 5.02 -0.49 -15.43
N PRO A 43 6.03 -1.00 -16.17
CA PRO A 43 7.29 -0.28 -16.43
C PRO A 43 7.13 1.11 -17.05
N ASP A 44 6.11 1.27 -17.91
CA ASP A 44 5.85 2.49 -18.67
C ASP A 44 4.80 3.41 -18.03
N TYR A 45 4.24 3.03 -16.87
CA TYR A 45 3.13 3.77 -16.25
C TYR A 45 3.62 4.94 -15.39
N ARG A 46 4.42 4.66 -14.34
CA ARG A 46 5.06 5.70 -13.54
C ARG A 46 6.28 5.17 -12.78
N GLN A 47 7.19 6.09 -12.50
CA GLN A 47 8.40 5.83 -11.73
C GLN A 47 8.20 6.15 -10.24
N THR A 48 9.14 5.71 -9.41
CA THR A 48 9.26 6.08 -8.00
C THR A 48 10.72 6.31 -7.63
N ASP A 49 10.96 6.93 -6.48
CA ASP A 49 12.29 7.25 -5.94
C ASP A 49 12.55 6.63 -4.55
N ASN A 50 11.62 5.80 -4.08
CA ASN A 50 11.63 5.17 -2.77
C ASN A 50 11.26 3.69 -2.86
N ILE A 51 11.53 2.98 -1.76
CA ILE A 51 11.22 1.57 -1.59
C ILE A 51 10.24 1.45 -0.43
N ASP A 52 9.09 0.85 -0.70
CA ASP A 52 8.08 0.52 0.30
C ASP A 52 8.17 -0.98 0.60
N PHE A 53 8.37 -1.33 1.86
CA PHE A 53 8.33 -2.70 2.37
C PHE A 53 7.12 -2.89 3.27
N ILE A 54 6.50 -4.06 3.16
CA ILE A 54 5.50 -4.56 4.10
C ILE A 54 6.07 -5.75 4.87
N THR A 55 5.79 -5.82 6.16
CA THR A 55 6.31 -6.87 7.05
C THR A 55 5.33 -7.21 8.17
N ASP A 56 5.48 -8.41 8.73
CA ASP A 56 4.73 -8.91 9.91
C ASP A 56 5.44 -8.61 11.25
N LEU A 57 6.49 -7.79 11.25
CA LEU A 57 7.19 -7.41 12.49
C LEU A 57 6.26 -6.71 13.48
N SER A 58 6.32 -7.14 14.74
CA SER A 58 5.62 -6.47 15.84
C SER A 58 6.27 -5.14 16.24
N SER A 59 7.58 -4.96 15.98
CA SER A 59 8.33 -3.75 16.33
C SER A 59 9.21 -3.26 15.18
N LEU A 60 8.73 -2.25 14.46
CA LEU A 60 9.52 -1.55 13.44
C LEU A 60 10.67 -0.73 14.04
N ASP A 61 10.53 -0.28 15.28
CA ASP A 61 11.58 0.50 15.94
C ASP A 61 12.81 -0.35 16.26
N LEU A 62 12.61 -1.62 16.67
CA LEU A 62 13.71 -2.55 16.82
C LEU A 62 14.46 -2.76 15.50
N LEU A 63 13.73 -2.98 14.39
CA LEU A 63 14.33 -3.10 13.06
C LEU A 63 15.11 -1.84 12.68
N ARG A 64 14.54 -0.65 12.86
CA ARG A 64 15.22 0.63 12.57
C ARG A 64 16.51 0.78 13.37
N THR A 65 16.46 0.52 14.67
CA THR A 65 17.63 0.58 15.55
C THR A 65 18.72 -0.36 15.06
N ARG A 66 18.39 -1.62 14.75
CA ARG A 66 19.36 -2.60 14.21
C ARG A 66 19.99 -2.18 12.89
N LEU A 67 19.19 -1.62 11.98
CA LEU A 67 19.68 -1.13 10.71
C LEU A 67 20.66 0.03 10.91
N LEU A 68 20.38 0.96 11.82
CA LEU A 68 21.24 2.12 12.11
C LEU A 68 22.51 1.75 12.89
N GLU A 69 22.43 0.77 13.80
CA GLU A 69 23.56 0.30 14.62
C GLU A 69 24.45 -0.72 13.89
N HIS A 70 24.09 -1.14 12.68
CA HIS A 70 24.87 -2.08 11.88
C HIS A 70 26.30 -1.56 11.62
N PRO A 71 27.36 -2.39 11.74
CA PRO A 71 28.73 -1.95 11.48
C PRO A 71 28.91 -1.43 10.05
N ASN A 72 29.38 -0.18 9.91
CA ASN A 72 29.43 0.53 8.62
C ASN A 72 28.05 0.62 7.95
N SER A 73 27.01 0.85 8.76
CA SER A 73 25.63 0.91 8.29
C SER A 73 25.50 1.84 7.06
N PRO A 74 24.95 1.33 5.93
CA PRO A 74 24.55 2.18 4.83
C PRO A 74 23.24 2.92 5.13
N PHE A 75 22.66 2.77 6.31
CA PHE A 75 21.42 3.41 6.68
C PHE A 75 21.68 4.73 7.41
N MET A 76 20.85 5.71 7.10
CA MET A 76 20.81 6.98 7.83
C MET A 76 19.38 7.35 8.15
N GLN A 77 19.19 7.99 9.29
CA GLN A 77 17.92 8.56 9.67
C GLN A 77 17.98 10.08 9.53
N ASN A 78 17.00 10.65 8.83
CA ASN A 78 16.78 12.09 8.81
C ASN A 78 15.35 12.36 9.29
N GLN A 79 15.23 13.06 10.42
CA GLN A 79 13.97 13.23 11.14
C GLN A 79 13.33 11.86 11.45
N GLN A 80 12.17 11.57 10.87
CA GLN A 80 11.43 10.30 11.02
C GLN A 80 11.60 9.36 9.81
N ALA A 81 12.36 9.76 8.79
CA ALA A 81 12.55 8.98 7.58
C ALA A 81 13.86 8.20 7.61
N LEU A 82 13.77 6.92 7.25
CA LEU A 82 14.91 6.03 7.07
C LEU A 82 15.36 6.09 5.60
N PHE A 83 16.66 6.17 5.38
CA PHE A 83 17.27 6.16 4.06
C PHE A 83 18.36 5.10 4.00
N TYR A 84 18.50 4.49 2.84
CA TYR A 84 19.62 3.63 2.45
C TYR A 84 20.53 4.39 1.48
N CYS A 85 21.81 4.46 1.80
CA CYS A 85 22.84 5.05 0.97
C CYS A 85 23.44 3.96 0.08
N SER A 86 23.13 4.01 -1.22
CA SER A 86 23.69 3.05 -2.17
C SER A 86 25.21 3.21 -2.30
N PRO A 87 25.93 2.19 -2.80
CA PRO A 87 27.37 2.30 -3.09
C PRO A 87 27.72 3.45 -4.05
N ALA A 88 26.76 3.90 -4.86
CA ALA A 88 26.90 5.06 -5.75
C ALA A 88 26.68 6.42 -5.04
N GLY A 89 26.51 6.43 -3.71
CA GLY A 89 26.29 7.64 -2.90
C GLY A 89 24.88 8.21 -2.96
N ARG A 90 23.89 7.47 -3.47
CA ARG A 90 22.49 7.93 -3.56
C ARG A 90 21.73 7.56 -2.29
N ALA A 91 21.12 8.53 -1.63
CA ALA A 91 20.17 8.28 -0.55
C ALA A 91 18.80 7.91 -1.14
N ILE A 92 18.33 6.71 -0.82
CA ILE A 92 17.04 6.15 -1.25
C ILE A 92 16.16 6.01 -0.01
N GLN A 93 14.97 6.60 -0.04
CA GLN A 93 14.07 6.52 1.10
C GLN A 93 13.52 5.10 1.23
N ILE A 94 13.62 4.54 2.44
CA ILE A 94 13.06 3.24 2.80
C ILE A 94 11.86 3.47 3.71
N LYS A 95 10.70 3.00 3.27
CA LYS A 95 9.45 3.01 4.05
C LYS A 95 9.14 1.58 4.42
N ILE A 96 8.93 1.33 5.71
CA ILE A 96 8.59 0.00 6.21
C ILE A 96 7.29 0.16 6.98
N SER A 97 6.31 -0.65 6.64
CA SER A 97 5.00 -0.65 7.28
C SER A 97 4.58 -2.06 7.69
N THR A 98 3.85 -2.12 8.79
CA THR A 98 3.18 -3.31 9.29
C THR A 98 1.68 -3.12 9.07
N GLU A 99 1.29 -2.64 7.87
CA GLU A 99 -0.11 -2.26 7.61
C GLU A 99 -1.03 -3.38 8.10
N ASN A 100 -2.22 -3.01 8.61
CA ASN A 100 -3.27 -3.95 9.03
C ASN A 100 -3.81 -4.71 7.80
N LEU A 101 -2.93 -5.43 7.12
CA LEU A 101 -3.26 -6.28 6.02
C LEU A 101 -3.97 -7.50 6.59
N PRO A 102 -4.99 -7.99 5.88
CA PRO A 102 -5.51 -9.31 6.14
C PRO A 102 -4.37 -10.35 6.14
N ASP A 103 -4.45 -11.34 7.03
CA ASP A 103 -3.44 -12.40 7.17
C ASP A 103 -3.11 -13.06 5.83
N TYR A 104 -4.11 -13.25 4.95
CA TYR A 104 -3.91 -13.86 3.63
C TYR A 104 -2.97 -13.05 2.71
N LEU A 105 -2.83 -11.73 2.92
CA LEU A 105 -1.85 -10.92 2.19
C LEU A 105 -0.47 -11.04 2.80
N LEU A 106 -0.36 -11.12 4.12
CA LEU A 106 0.91 -11.44 4.76
C LEU A 106 1.37 -12.83 4.33
N ASP A 107 0.45 -13.79 4.16
CA ASP A 107 0.66 -15.12 3.56
C ASP A 107 1.25 -15.13 2.17
N SER A 108 1.12 -14.02 1.45
CA SER A 108 1.71 -13.84 0.13
C SER A 108 3.12 -13.23 0.15
N THR A 109 3.61 -12.82 1.32
CA THR A 109 4.98 -12.30 1.52
C THR A 109 5.98 -13.41 1.82
N ARG A 110 7.27 -13.13 1.70
CA ARG A 110 8.34 -14.13 1.79
C ARG A 110 9.09 -14.04 3.10
N VAL A 111 9.47 -15.19 3.64
CA VAL A 111 10.29 -15.25 4.84
C VAL A 111 11.70 -14.73 4.53
N VAL A 112 12.20 -13.80 5.33
CA VAL A 112 13.44 -13.05 5.09
C VAL A 112 14.63 -13.97 4.80
N HIS A 113 14.84 -15.01 5.62
CA HIS A 113 15.98 -15.92 5.44
C HIS A 113 15.90 -16.77 4.16
N GLU A 114 14.71 -16.99 3.61
CA GLU A 114 14.48 -17.81 2.41
C GLU A 114 14.61 -17.03 1.10
N ILE A 115 14.68 -15.70 1.15
CA ILE A 115 14.82 -14.89 -0.06
C ILE A 115 16.21 -15.15 -0.66
N PRO A 116 16.37 -15.51 -1.94
CA PRO A 116 17.68 -15.64 -2.59
C PRO A 116 18.46 -14.32 -2.63
N TYR A 117 19.77 -14.43 -2.84
CA TYR A 117 20.59 -13.25 -3.16
C TYR A 117 20.22 -12.71 -4.55
N GLY A 118 20.08 -11.38 -4.67
CA GLY A 118 19.75 -10.72 -5.93
C GLY A 118 18.27 -10.80 -6.35
N GLU A 119 17.39 -11.37 -5.52
CA GLU A 119 15.95 -11.41 -5.77
C GLU A 119 15.20 -10.36 -4.93
N VAL A 120 14.32 -9.61 -5.57
CA VAL A 120 13.43 -8.66 -4.90
C VAL A 120 12.14 -9.39 -4.50
N PRO A 121 11.76 -9.42 -3.22
CA PRO A 121 10.56 -10.12 -2.75
C PRO A 121 9.31 -9.30 -3.06
N TYR A 122 8.91 -9.15 -4.32
CA TYR A 122 7.70 -8.40 -4.65
C TYR A 122 6.44 -9.02 -4.07
N ILE A 123 5.53 -8.19 -3.56
CA ILE A 123 4.18 -8.65 -3.24
C ILE A 123 3.49 -9.11 -4.53
N PRO A 124 2.70 -10.20 -4.52
CA PRO A 124 1.95 -10.62 -5.70
C PRO A 124 1.01 -9.53 -6.22
N LEU A 125 0.77 -9.53 -7.54
CA LEU A 125 -0.05 -8.53 -8.23
C LEU A 125 -1.41 -8.30 -7.55
N LYS A 126 -2.11 -9.38 -7.17
CA LYS A 126 -3.39 -9.32 -6.45
C LYS A 126 -3.25 -8.58 -5.12
N GLY A 127 -2.19 -8.86 -4.37
CA GLY A 127 -1.91 -8.18 -3.11
C GLY A 127 -1.63 -6.70 -3.29
N LEU A 128 -0.88 -6.32 -4.33
CA LEU A 128 -0.64 -4.91 -4.66
C LEU A 128 -1.94 -4.16 -4.97
N ILE A 129 -2.85 -4.76 -5.74
CA ILE A 129 -4.16 -4.17 -6.06
C ILE A 129 -4.95 -3.92 -4.77
N ILE A 130 -4.99 -4.90 -3.87
CA ILE A 130 -5.73 -4.78 -2.60
C ILE A 130 -5.13 -3.68 -1.72
N ILE A 131 -3.80 -3.62 -1.59
CA ILE A 131 -3.11 -2.55 -0.84
C ILE A 131 -3.49 -1.17 -1.40
N LYS A 132 -3.48 -1.01 -2.73
CA LYS A 132 -3.82 0.26 -3.40
C LYS A 132 -5.28 0.67 -3.18
N LEU A 133 -6.20 -0.28 -3.20
CA LEU A 133 -7.60 -0.02 -2.89
C LEU A 133 -7.79 0.33 -1.40
N GLN A 134 -7.17 -0.41 -0.49
CA GLN A 134 -7.28 -0.17 0.96
C GLN A 134 -6.69 1.20 1.37
N SER A 135 -5.52 1.57 0.84
CA SER A 135 -4.89 2.87 1.13
C SER A 135 -5.74 4.06 0.63
N SER A 136 -6.52 3.84 -0.44
CA SER A 136 -7.47 4.84 -0.95
C SER A 136 -8.72 5.00 -0.07
N TRP A 137 -9.13 3.96 0.65
CA TRP A 137 -10.41 3.90 1.37
C TRP A 137 -10.29 4.18 2.87
N PHE A 138 -9.30 3.59 3.55
CA PHE A 138 -9.25 3.58 5.02
C PHE A 138 -8.33 4.65 5.61
N GLN A 139 -7.27 5.06 4.90
CA GLN A 139 -6.26 5.98 5.44
C GLN A 139 -5.68 6.95 4.39
N PRO A 140 -6.50 7.74 3.67
CA PRO A 140 -5.95 8.71 2.75
C PRO A 140 -5.27 9.85 3.52
N THR A 141 -3.92 9.83 3.55
CA THR A 141 -3.12 10.93 4.13
C THR A 141 -3.37 12.26 3.39
N SER A 142 -3.83 12.19 2.13
CA SER A 142 -4.32 13.35 1.37
C SER A 142 -5.25 12.93 0.22
N PRO A 143 -6.13 13.84 -0.26
CA PRO A 143 -6.96 13.60 -1.45
C PRO A 143 -6.15 13.28 -2.71
N ALA A 144 -4.95 13.86 -2.85
CA ALA A 144 -4.05 13.60 -3.97
C ALA A 144 -3.48 12.17 -3.92
N ARG A 145 -3.07 11.70 -2.73
CA ARG A 145 -2.63 10.31 -2.54
C ARG A 145 -3.75 9.33 -2.87
N ARG A 146 -4.98 9.61 -2.40
CA ARG A 146 -6.15 8.79 -2.70
C ARG A 146 -6.38 8.63 -4.21
N ARG A 147 -6.44 9.74 -4.95
CA ARG A 147 -6.61 9.71 -6.41
C ARG A 147 -5.52 8.90 -7.10
N ARG A 148 -4.27 9.05 -6.66
CA ARG A 148 -3.14 8.30 -7.19
C ARG A 148 -3.27 6.80 -6.92
N ASP A 149 -3.60 6.41 -5.69
CA ASP A 149 -3.73 5.00 -5.34
C ASP A 149 -4.92 4.34 -6.06
N THR A 150 -6.03 5.06 -6.25
CA THR A 150 -7.15 4.60 -7.11
C THR A 150 -6.73 4.42 -8.57
N ALA A 151 -6.03 5.39 -9.15
CA ALA A 151 -5.56 5.30 -10.54
C ALA A 151 -4.52 4.18 -10.73
N ASP A 152 -3.62 4.00 -9.75
CA ASP A 152 -2.65 2.90 -9.73
C ASP A 152 -3.37 1.54 -9.70
N ALA A 153 -4.41 1.38 -8.85
CA ALA A 153 -5.20 0.16 -8.79
C ALA A 153 -5.93 -0.14 -10.09
N GLU A 154 -6.56 0.88 -10.69
CA GLU A 154 -7.24 0.76 -11.99
C GLU A 154 -6.27 0.34 -13.09
N ALA A 155 -5.07 0.92 -13.14
CA ALA A 155 -4.04 0.56 -14.11
C ALA A 155 -3.56 -0.89 -13.92
N LEU A 156 -3.42 -1.36 -12.67
CA LEU A 156 -3.04 -2.73 -12.37
C LEU A 156 -4.11 -3.74 -12.77
N VAL A 157 -5.40 -3.43 -12.57
CA VAL A 157 -6.53 -4.26 -13.01
C VAL A 157 -6.64 -4.27 -14.54
N SER A 158 -6.42 -3.12 -15.16
CA SER A 158 -6.46 -2.93 -16.62
C SER A 158 -5.23 -3.48 -17.33
N ARG A 159 -4.18 -3.85 -16.58
CA ARG A 159 -3.05 -4.59 -17.13
C ARG A 159 -3.63 -5.83 -17.78
N LYS A 160 -3.56 -5.90 -19.11
CA LYS A 160 -4.01 -7.04 -19.90
C LYS A 160 -3.41 -8.32 -19.30
N ILE A 161 -4.16 -8.96 -18.42
CA ILE A 161 -4.06 -10.39 -18.20
C ILE A 161 -4.32 -10.93 -19.60
N PRO A 162 -3.38 -11.64 -20.24
CA PRO A 162 -3.73 -12.39 -21.43
C PRO A 162 -4.91 -13.26 -21.03
N CYS A 163 -6.10 -12.90 -21.49
CA CYS A 163 -7.27 -13.74 -21.36
C CYS A 163 -6.94 -15.03 -22.10
N CYS A 164 -6.40 -16.02 -21.40
CA CYS A 164 -6.67 -17.39 -21.75
C CYS A 164 -8.17 -17.57 -21.51
N PHE A 165 -8.93 -17.28 -22.56
CA PHE A 165 -10.22 -17.86 -22.93
C PHE A 165 -10.93 -18.60 -21.78
N VAL A 166 -11.77 -17.89 -21.02
CA VAL A 166 -13.00 -18.52 -20.55
C VAL A 166 -14.06 -18.12 -21.56
N HIS A 167 -14.18 -18.93 -22.60
CA HIS A 167 -15.34 -18.92 -23.49
C HIS A 167 -16.51 -19.42 -22.66
N TRP A 168 -17.26 -18.51 -22.04
CA TRP A 168 -18.56 -18.85 -21.50
C TRP A 168 -19.54 -18.89 -22.68
N GLN A 169 -19.64 -20.06 -23.30
CA GLN A 169 -20.65 -20.36 -24.30
C GLN A 169 -21.97 -20.59 -23.56
N GLY A 170 -22.95 -19.73 -23.83
CA GLY A 170 -24.22 -19.72 -23.14
C GLY A 170 -25.05 -20.98 -23.34
N ALA A 171 -25.94 -21.24 -22.38
CA ALA A 171 -27.15 -22.01 -22.61
C ALA A 171 -28.32 -21.03 -22.63
N ALA A 172 -28.82 -20.76 -23.83
CA ALA A 172 -30.20 -20.36 -24.02
C ALA A 172 -31.05 -21.63 -23.81
N GLU A 173 -31.92 -21.65 -22.81
CA GLU A 173 -32.98 -22.65 -22.68
C GLU A 173 -34.33 -21.95 -22.92
N ASP A 174 -34.79 -22.03 -24.17
CA ASP A 174 -36.21 -22.12 -24.48
C ASP A 174 -36.45 -23.58 -24.91
N ASP A 175 -37.05 -24.41 -24.04
CA ASP A 175 -38.23 -25.20 -24.42
C ASP A 175 -38.88 -25.87 -23.18
N LYS A 176 -40.20 -25.74 -23.07
CA LYS A 176 -41.09 -26.55 -22.22
C LYS A 176 -41.77 -27.56 -23.15
N PRO A 177 -42.13 -28.81 -22.75
CA PRO A 177 -43.00 -29.03 -21.58
C PRO A 177 -42.85 -30.39 -20.86
N GLY A 178 -43.38 -30.48 -19.63
CA GLY A 178 -43.68 -31.77 -19.00
C GLY A 178 -43.67 -31.76 -17.47
N ARG A 179 -44.86 -31.65 -16.85
CA ARG A 179 -45.12 -32.04 -15.45
C ARG A 179 -45.72 -33.47 -15.48
N PRO A 180 -45.60 -34.31 -14.43
CA PRO A 180 -46.12 -33.97 -13.09
C PRO A 180 -45.30 -34.46 -11.87
N ARG A 181 -45.58 -33.81 -10.71
CA ARG A 181 -45.64 -34.27 -9.28
C ARG A 181 -44.60 -35.31 -8.80
N SER A 182 -43.99 -35.27 -7.62
CA SER A 182 -44.13 -34.51 -6.37
C SER A 182 -43.14 -35.13 -5.38
N ALA A 183 -42.34 -34.35 -4.64
CA ALA A 183 -41.90 -34.66 -3.27
C ALA A 183 -41.10 -33.47 -2.72
N SER A 184 -41.34 -33.18 -1.46
CA SER A 184 -40.95 -32.01 -0.67
C SER A 184 -39.55 -32.08 -0.07
N ALA A 185 -38.94 -30.90 0.05
CA ALA A 185 -38.10 -30.34 1.15
C ALA A 185 -37.05 -31.24 1.84
N GLY A 186 -35.80 -30.82 2.04
CA GLY A 186 -35.21 -29.50 1.82
C GLY A 186 -33.68 -29.54 1.92
N ALA A 187 -33.05 -28.60 1.23
CA ALA A 187 -31.63 -28.28 1.34
C ALA A 187 -31.53 -26.82 1.80
N GLY A 188 -30.68 -26.58 2.80
CA GLY A 188 -30.44 -25.26 3.39
C GLY A 188 -29.81 -24.28 2.39
N PRO A 189 -29.80 -22.97 2.70
CA PRO A 189 -29.24 -21.98 1.81
C PRO A 189 -27.73 -22.18 1.70
N GLU A 190 -27.29 -22.45 0.48
CA GLU A 190 -25.90 -22.42 0.06
C GLU A 190 -25.39 -20.98 0.26
N GLU A 191 -24.54 -20.82 1.26
CA GLU A 191 -23.94 -19.54 1.63
C GLU A 191 -22.96 -19.13 0.53
N THR A 192 -23.43 -18.28 -0.40
CA THR A 192 -22.59 -17.64 -1.41
C THR A 192 -21.51 -16.81 -0.71
N VAL A 193 -20.30 -17.37 -0.62
CA VAL A 193 -19.10 -16.63 -0.24
C VAL A 193 -18.90 -15.53 -1.29
N PRO A 194 -18.88 -14.24 -0.90
CA PRO A 194 -18.71 -13.15 -1.84
C PRO A 194 -17.31 -13.19 -2.46
N ASP A 195 -17.26 -13.18 -3.80
CA ASP A 195 -16.01 -13.05 -4.55
C ASP A 195 -15.47 -11.62 -4.38
N PRO A 196 -14.34 -11.43 -3.68
CA PRO A 196 -13.80 -10.10 -3.43
C PRO A 196 -13.40 -9.35 -4.71
N LEU A 197 -13.15 -10.06 -5.82
CA LEU A 197 -12.89 -9.42 -7.12
C LEU A 197 -14.16 -8.85 -7.74
N ARG A 198 -15.31 -9.52 -7.52
CA ARG A 198 -16.63 -9.06 -8.00
C ARG A 198 -17.10 -7.84 -7.22
N GLU A 199 -16.89 -7.79 -5.90
CA GLU A 199 -17.20 -6.60 -5.11
C GLU A 199 -16.29 -5.43 -5.47
N ALA A 200 -14.98 -5.67 -5.66
CA ALA A 200 -14.06 -4.63 -6.11
C ALA A 200 -14.46 -4.05 -7.48
N ALA A 201 -14.85 -4.90 -8.44
CA ALA A 201 -15.29 -4.46 -9.78
C ALA A 201 -16.62 -3.67 -9.74
N LEU A 202 -17.57 -4.08 -8.90
CA LEU A 202 -18.84 -3.36 -8.69
C LEU A 202 -18.63 -1.98 -8.04
N MET A 203 -17.66 -1.86 -7.13
CA MET A 203 -17.32 -0.60 -6.48
C MET A 203 -16.59 0.39 -7.39
N VAL A 204 -15.81 -0.08 -8.37
CA VAL A 204 -15.20 0.78 -9.41
C VAL A 204 -16.25 1.38 -10.34
N SER A 205 -17.35 0.65 -10.60
CA SER A 205 -18.38 1.07 -11.56
C SER A 205 -19.30 2.19 -11.05
N THR A 206 -19.48 2.33 -9.73
CA THR A 206 -20.36 3.36 -9.13
C THR A 206 -19.71 4.74 -9.04
N THR A 207 -18.38 4.85 -9.17
CA THR A 207 -17.66 6.14 -9.09
C THR A 207 -17.53 6.87 -10.44
N ALA A 208 -17.89 6.23 -11.56
CA ALA A 208 -17.88 6.83 -12.89
C ALA A 208 -19.09 7.74 -13.20
N ARG A 209 -20.04 7.91 -12.27
CA ARG A 209 -21.22 8.77 -12.41
C ARG A 209 -21.42 9.67 -11.17
N ALA A 210 -20.67 10.76 -11.10
CA ALA A 210 -21.06 11.91 -10.28
C ALA A 210 -20.93 13.18 -11.16
N PRO A 211 -22.01 13.95 -11.37
CA PRO A 211 -21.96 15.14 -12.20
C PRO A 211 -21.31 16.32 -11.46
N ALA A 212 -20.63 17.17 -12.23
CA ALA A 212 -20.08 18.44 -11.81
C ALA A 212 -21.18 19.53 -11.70
N GLY A 213 -21.02 20.45 -10.73
CA GLY A 213 -21.86 21.64 -10.47
C GLY A 213 -22.29 21.69 -8.99
N GLU A 214 -22.27 22.78 -8.23
CA GLU A 214 -22.14 24.22 -8.48
C GLU A 214 -21.61 24.94 -7.21
N THR A 215 -21.21 26.19 -7.42
CA THR A 215 -20.55 27.19 -6.57
C THR A 215 -21.43 27.83 -5.46
N GLU A 216 -20.79 28.07 -4.31
CA GLU A 216 -20.71 29.35 -3.55
C GLU A 216 -21.99 30.12 -3.09
N VAL A 217 -22.26 30.15 -1.76
CA VAL A 217 -22.88 31.32 -1.06
C VAL A 217 -22.33 31.51 0.37
N ARG A 218 -21.49 32.54 0.51
CA ARG A 218 -21.38 33.60 1.53
C ARG A 218 -21.97 33.46 2.97
N GLN A 219 -21.08 33.72 3.93
CA GLN A 219 -21.18 34.57 5.15
C GLN A 219 -22.45 34.54 6.03
N GLN A 220 -22.27 34.15 7.31
CA GLN A 220 -22.61 35.04 8.44
C GLN A 220 -21.90 34.69 9.77
N ARG A 221 -21.63 35.77 10.51
CA ARG A 221 -20.80 35.98 11.71
C ARG A 221 -21.29 35.32 13.02
N ARG A 222 -20.33 35.05 13.93
CA ARG A 222 -20.18 35.63 15.31
C ARG A 222 -19.09 34.85 16.07
N SER A 223 -17.85 35.36 16.20
CA SER A 223 -17.32 36.18 17.31
C SER A 223 -17.49 35.56 18.70
N TYR A 224 -16.38 35.17 19.35
CA TYR A 224 -15.98 35.58 20.71
C TYR A 224 -14.56 35.06 21.03
N LEU A 225 -13.60 35.99 21.15
CA LEU A 225 -12.28 35.82 21.76
C LEU A 225 -12.24 36.72 23.00
N PRO A 226 -11.69 36.29 24.15
CA PRO A 226 -11.30 37.21 25.21
C PRO A 226 -9.86 37.70 25.02
N ARG A 227 -9.69 39.00 25.30
CA ARG A 227 -8.49 39.82 25.19
C ARG A 227 -7.42 39.50 26.22
N ARG A 228 -6.16 39.72 25.82
CA ARG A 228 -5.00 39.97 26.70
C ARG A 228 -5.20 41.24 27.52
N VAL A 229 -4.79 41.19 28.79
CA VAL A 229 -4.45 42.36 29.60
C VAL A 229 -2.93 42.38 29.76
N THR A 230 -2.33 43.48 29.35
CA THR A 230 -0.94 43.86 29.64
C THR A 230 -0.95 44.78 30.86
N SER A 231 -0.02 44.57 31.79
CA SER A 231 0.50 45.63 32.66
C SER A 231 1.97 45.34 33.01
N SER A 232 2.69 46.43 33.20
CA SER A 232 4.09 46.68 32.95
C SER A 232 5.01 46.56 34.18
N ASN A 233 6.30 46.34 33.88
CA ASN A 233 7.52 46.86 34.51
C ASN A 233 7.75 46.72 36.03
N ILE A 234 8.82 45.99 36.39
CA ILE A 234 9.87 46.48 37.33
C ILE A 234 11.25 46.07 36.79
N THR A 235 12.14 47.05 36.78
CA THR A 235 13.51 47.09 36.27
C THR A 235 14.51 46.81 37.41
N THR A 236 15.69 46.27 37.06
CA THR A 236 17.05 46.74 37.48
C THR A 236 17.99 45.69 38.12
N ARG A 237 19.04 45.34 37.34
CA ARG A 237 20.50 45.16 37.63
C ARG A 237 20.95 44.34 38.86
N MET A 238 22.16 43.79 38.97
CA MET A 238 23.32 43.39 38.14
C MET A 238 24.25 42.65 39.12
N ALA A 239 25.08 41.74 38.59
CA ALA A 239 26.46 41.41 39.00
C ALA A 239 26.82 41.33 40.50
N VAL A 240 27.28 40.16 40.95
CA VAL A 240 28.72 39.79 41.10
C VAL A 240 28.86 38.31 40.80
#